data_AF-A0AA45WJ98-F1
#
_entry.id   AF-A0AA45WJ98-F1
#
_cell.length_a   1.000
_cell.length_b   1.000
_cell.length_c   1.000
_cell.angle_alpha   90.00
_cell.angle_beta   90.00
_cell.angle_gamma   90.00
#
_symmetry.space_group_name_H-M   'P 1'
#
loop_
_entity.id
_entity.type
_entity.pdbx_description
1 polymer ?
#
loop_
_entity_poly.entity_id
_entity_poly.type
_entity_poly.pdbx_seq_one_letter_code
_entity_poly.pdbx_strand_id
1 'polypeptide(L)' 'MEYETLYETYKPLLISVAYRMVGTLADAEDLVHDVFVNIQRNDVGLIRHRRLISSS' A
#
# COMPACT_ATOMS: atom_id res chain seq x y z
N MET A 1 8.58 -11.71 -8.48
CA MET A 1 9.18 -11.38 -7.17
C MET A 1 8.01 -11.15 -6.23
N GLU A 2 7.99 -11.96 -5.18
CA GLU A 2 6.84 -12.19 -4.29
C GLU A 2 6.63 -10.94 -3.42
N TYR A 3 5.43 -10.35 -3.42
CA TYR A 3 5.11 -9.12 -2.68
C TYR A 3 5.55 -9.17 -1.21
N GLU A 4 5.56 -10.37 -0.63
CA GLU A 4 6.07 -10.67 0.70
C GLU A 4 7.54 -10.24 0.88
N THR A 5 8.42 -10.54 -0.08
CA THR A 5 9.84 -10.15 -0.01
C THR A 5 9.99 -8.63 -0.05
N LEU A 6 9.17 -7.94 -0.83
CA LEU A 6 9.16 -6.48 -0.91
C LEU A 6 8.66 -5.87 0.41
N TYR A 7 7.60 -6.45 0.96
CA TYR A 7 7.02 -6.05 2.23
C TYR A 7 8.04 -6.15 3.37
N GLU A 8 8.64 -7.33 3.55
CA GLU A 8 9.62 -7.57 4.60
C GLU A 8 10.89 -6.70 4.45
N THR A 9 11.29 -6.43 3.20
CA THR A 9 12.47 -5.58 2.93
C THR A 9 12.22 -4.12 3.31
N TYR A 10 11.06 -3.56 2.95
CA TYR A 10 10.82 -2.12 3.07
C TYR A 10 10.04 -1.71 4.33
N LYS A 11 9.32 -2.62 4.98
CA LYS A 11 8.55 -2.33 6.19
C LYS A 11 9.37 -1.63 7.31
N PRO A 12 10.59 -2.09 7.68
CA PRO A 12 11.35 -1.42 8.74
C PRO A 12 11.76 0.02 8.38
N LEU A 13 12.10 0.25 7.11
CA LEU A 13 12.47 1.57 6.61
C LEU A 13 11.27 2.52 6.60
N LEU A 14 10.12 2.02 6.14
CA LEU A 14 8.88 2.80 6.09
C LEU A 14 8.39 3.17 7.50
N ILE A 15 8.45 2.25 8.47
CA ILE A 15 8.14 2.55 9.87
C ILE A 15 9.09 3.63 10.41
N SER A 16 10.39 3.55 10.10
CA SER A 16 11.36 4.56 10.53
C SER A 16 11.05 5.96 9.97
N VAL A 17 10.60 6.03 8.72
CA VAL A 17 10.18 7.29 8.09
C VAL A 17 8.87 7.80 8.71
N ALA A 18 7.86 6.93 8.82
CA ALA A 18 6.57 7.27 9.39
C ALA A 18 6.69 7.75 10.85
N TYR A 19 7.51 7.07 11.66
CA TYR A 19 7.78 7.44 13.05
C TYR A 19 8.34 8.86 13.18
N ARG A 20 9.21 9.28 12.25
CA ARG A 20 9.74 10.66 12.22
C ARG A 20 8.68 11.71 11.86
N MET A 21 7.57 11.31 11.24
CA MET A 21 6.48 12.20 10.85
C MET A 21 5.40 12.34 11.93
N VAL A 22 5.06 11.24 12.61
CA VAL A 22 3.92 11.17 13.54
C VAL A 22 4.34 11.13 15.02
N GLY A 23 5.58 10.76 15.31
CA GLY A 23 6.16 10.82 16.66
C GLY A 23 5.78 9.68 17.60
N THR A 24 4.93 8.75 17.18
CA THR A 24 4.60 7.53 17.94
C THR A 24 4.78 6.28 17.08
N LEU A 25 5.15 5.15 17.70
CA LEU A 25 5.34 3.89 17.00
C LEU A 25 4.00 3.33 16.51
N ALA A 26 2.96 3.44 17.33
CA ALA A 26 1.62 2.98 16.98
C ALA A 26 1.08 3.68 15.73
N ASP A 27 1.13 5.02 15.68
CA ASP A 27 0.67 5.78 14.51
C ASP A 27 1.53 5.49 13.27
N ALA A 28 2.81 5.18 13.45
CA ALA A 28 3.71 4.83 12.35
C ALA A 28 3.38 3.46 11.77
N GLU A 29 3.09 2.47 12.62
CA GLU A 29 2.68 1.13 12.21
C GLU A 29 1.34 1.18 11.46
N ASP A 30 0.37 1.93 11.98
CA ASP A 30 -0.94 2.10 11.35
C ASP A 30 -0.83 2.77 9.96
N LEU A 31 -0.03 3.84 9.84
CA LEU A 31 0.17 4.52 8.55
C LEU A 31 0.84 3.62 7.52
N VAL A 32 1.86 2.85 7.91
CA VAL A 32 2.53 1.89 7.02
C VAL A 32 1.58 0.78 6.62
N HIS A 33 0.74 0.30 7.54
CA HIS A 33 -0.28 -0.71 7.26
C HIS A 33 -1.28 -0.22 6.20
N ASP A 34 -1.82 0.98 6.35
CA ASP A 34 -2.77 1.58 5.41
C ASP A 34 -2.19 1.71 3.99
N VAL A 35 -0.92 2.11 3.88
CA VAL A 35 -0.21 2.20 2.61
C VAL A 35 -0.11 0.82 1.93
N PHE A 36 0.29 -0.21 2.66
CA PHE A 36 0.41 -1.55 2.09
C PHE A 36 -0.94 -2.17 1.71
N VAL A 37 -1.97 -1.98 2.53
CA VAL A 37 -3.34 -2.38 2.20
C VAL A 37 -3.84 -1.67 0.95
N ASN A 38 -3.52 -0.37 0.80
CA ASN A 38 -3.87 0.42 -0.37
C ASN A 38 -3.15 -0.08 -1.64
N ILE A 39 -1.87 -0.39 -1.54
CA ILE A 39 -1.09 -0.96 -2.65
C ILE A 39 -1.67 -2.31 -3.05
N GLN A 40 -1.93 -3.21 -2.10
CA GLN A 40 -2.55 -4.50 -2.38
C GLN A 40 -3.91 -4.34 -3.07
N ARG A 41 -4.77 -3.42 -2.61
CA ARG A 41 -6.08 -3.15 -3.21
C ARG A 41 -6.01 -2.56 -4.63
N ASN A 42 -5.05 -1.68 -4.89
CA ASN A 42 -4.88 -1.03 -6.19
C ASN A 42 -4.18 -1.92 -7.23
N ASP A 43 -3.35 -2.87 -6.79
CA ASP A 43 -2.79 -3.91 -7.63
C ASP A 43 -3.90 -4.81 -8.22
N VAL A 44 -4.94 -5.12 -7.43
CA VAL A 44 -6.15 -5.82 -7.91
C VAL A 44 -7.06 -4.95 -8.78
N GLY A 45 -6.84 -3.62 -8.82
CA GLY A 45 -7.74 -2.64 -9.42
C GLY A 45 -7.32 -2.07 -10.79
N LEU A 46 -6.08 -2.28 -11.22
CA LEU A 46 -5.61 -1.78 -12.52
C LEU A 46 -6.11 -2.60 -13.73
N ILE A 47 -6.79 -3.74 -13.52
CA ILE A 47 -7.56 -4.45 -14.54
C ILE A 47 -9.05 -4.20 -14.36
N ARG A 48 -9.49 -2.96 -14.56
CA ARG A 48 -10.81 -2.70 -15.16
C ARG A 48 -10.70 -1.50 -16.08
N HIS A 49 -10.08 -1.79 -17.23
CA HIS A 49 -10.28 -1.03 -18.44
C HIS A 49 -11.79 -0.91 -18.67
N ARG A 50 -12.37 0.23 -18.31
CA ARG A 50 -13.73 0.62 -18.69
C ARG A 50 -13.72 0.89 -20.20
N ARG A 51 -13.65 -0.18 -21.00
CA ARG A 51 -14.12 -0.20 -22.37
C ARG A 51 -15.19 -1.26 -22.48
N LEU A 52 -16.45 -0.81 -22.43
CA LEU A 52 -17.51 -1.10 -23.39
C LEU A 52 -18.43 0.13 -23.33
N ILE A 53 -18.23 1.12 -24.21
CA ILE A 53 -19.06 1.35 -25.41
C ILE A 53 -20.35 0.51 -25.55
N SER A 54 -21.44 1.25 -25.78
CA SER A 54 -22.74 0.93 -26.39
C SER A 54 -23.81 0.17 -25.59
N SER A 55 -24.93 0.87 -25.36
CA SER A 55 -26.37 0.49 -25.40
C SER A 55 -27.10 1.32 -24.32
N SER A 56 -28.04 2.22 -24.61
CA SER A 56 -28.94 2.42 -25.75
C SER A 56 -29.32 3.90 -25.88
#